data_AF-A0A1Z4IHJ0-F1
#
_entry.id   AF-A0A1Z4IHJ0-F1
#
_cell.length_a   1.000
_cell.length_b   1.000
_cell.length_c   1.000
_cell.angle_alpha   90.00
_cell.angle_beta   90.00
_cell.angle_gamma   90.00
#
_symmetry.space_group_name_H-M   'P 1'
#
loop_
_entity.id
_entity.type
_entity.pdbx_description
1 polymer ?
#
loop_
_entity_poly.entity_id
_entity_poly.type
_entity_poly.pdbx_seq_one_letter_code
_entity_poly.pdbx_strand_id
1 'polypeptide(L)'
;MDAVPSQPASLLNEKQDLGNEATITHEGGGSVPSAPQPETQPDKWSSEAIAERSKARPWRMEKLKMAGLFKENPGFDFLMECWQDDPALQIVIKGLVRNCPQWGFVVVDGQLIKWERE
;
A
#
# COMPACT_ATOMS: atom_id res chain seq x y z
N MET A 1 3.89 0.39 53.73
CA MET A 1 3.86 -0.20 52.37
C MET A 1 3.78 0.97 51.44
N ASP A 2 4.89 1.67 51.23
CA ASP A 2 4.81 2.98 50.58
C ASP A 2 6.02 3.09 49.65
N ALA A 3 5.79 2.59 48.43
CA ALA A 3 6.73 2.64 47.34
C ALA A 3 6.89 4.09 46.87
N VAL A 4 8.12 4.60 46.88
CA VAL A 4 8.45 5.89 46.26
C VAL A 4 8.51 5.69 44.73
N PRO A 5 7.77 6.46 43.93
CA PRO A 5 7.80 6.31 42.48
C PRO A 5 9.07 6.95 41.89
N SER A 6 9.90 6.14 41.23
CA SER A 6 11.02 6.61 40.40
C SER A 6 10.49 7.35 39.18
N GLN A 7 10.87 8.63 39.02
CA GLN A 7 10.59 9.41 37.81
C GLN A 7 11.50 8.94 36.65
N PRO A 8 11.01 8.90 35.40
CA PRO A 8 11.89 8.76 34.24
C PRO A 8 12.59 10.09 33.92
N ALA A 9 13.86 9.99 33.54
CA ALA A 9 14.71 11.12 33.14
C ALA A 9 14.13 11.85 31.92
N SER A 10 14.05 13.18 32.01
CA SER A 10 13.69 14.04 30.89
C SER A 10 14.74 13.93 29.79
N LEU A 11 14.32 13.47 28.61
CA LEU A 11 15.17 13.40 27.41
C LEU A 11 15.35 14.83 26.88
N LEU A 12 16.49 15.43 27.24
CA LEU A 12 16.96 16.69 26.69
C LEU A 12 17.50 16.46 25.26
N ASN A 13 17.06 17.35 24.38
CA ASN A 13 17.85 17.94 23.29
C ASN A 13 17.95 17.18 21.95
N GLU A 14 17.14 17.62 20.96
CA GLU A 14 17.71 17.97 19.66
C GLU A 14 16.86 19.07 18.99
N LYS A 15 17.33 20.32 19.06
CA LYS A 15 16.90 21.40 18.19
C LYS A 15 17.73 21.27 16.90
N GLN A 16 17.15 20.77 15.83
CA GLN A 16 17.74 20.87 14.50
C GLN A 16 17.47 22.29 13.98
N ASP A 17 18.44 23.18 14.20
CA ASP A 17 18.59 24.45 13.51
C ASP A 17 19.23 24.16 12.15
N LEU A 18 18.43 24.16 11.07
CA LEU A 18 18.96 24.29 9.72
C LEU A 18 18.52 25.64 9.17
N GLY A 19 19.32 26.64 9.52
CA GLY A 19 19.31 27.93 8.86
C GLY A 19 19.85 27.86 7.43
N ASN A 20 19.54 28.95 6.74
CA ASN A 20 19.97 29.44 5.43
C ASN A 20 19.16 29.02 4.20
N GLU A 21 18.54 30.07 3.66
CA GLU A 21 17.97 30.22 2.34
C GLU A 21 19.05 29.96 1.28
N ALA A 22 18.79 29.01 0.37
CA ALA A 22 19.54 28.88 -0.86
C ALA A 22 18.70 29.45 -2.00
N THR A 23 18.79 30.77 -2.18
CA THR A 23 18.41 31.45 -3.42
C THR A 23 19.41 31.03 -4.51
N ILE A 24 19.04 30.04 -5.33
CA ILE A 24 19.70 29.81 -6.62
C ILE A 24 18.72 30.04 -7.74
N THR A 25 18.69 31.29 -8.22
CA THR A 25 18.18 31.63 -9.54
C THR A 25 19.00 30.89 -10.60
N HIS A 26 18.36 30.04 -11.39
CA HIS A 26 18.92 29.57 -12.66
C HIS A 26 17.83 29.64 -13.73
N GLU A 27 17.77 30.79 -14.41
CA GLU A 27 17.20 30.88 -15.75
C GLU A 27 18.09 30.08 -16.70
N GLY A 28 17.60 28.90 -17.10
CA GLY A 28 18.16 28.11 -18.18
C GLY A 28 17.00 27.63 -19.05
N GLY A 29 16.73 28.35 -20.13
CA GLY A 29 15.71 28.01 -21.11
C GLY A 29 15.93 26.61 -21.69
N GLY A 30 15.17 25.65 -21.17
CA GLY A 30 14.97 24.34 -21.78
C GLY A 30 13.77 24.43 -22.72
N SER A 31 14.04 24.31 -24.02
CA SER A 31 13.01 24.17 -25.06
C SER A 31 12.00 23.11 -24.65
N VAL A 32 10.74 23.52 -24.45
CA VAL A 32 9.61 22.68 -24.05
C VAL A 32 9.28 21.66 -25.17
N PRO A 33 9.36 20.34 -24.93
CA PRO A 33 8.35 19.45 -25.48
C PRO A 33 7.04 19.73 -24.73
N SER A 34 5.98 20.01 -25.48
CA SER A 34 4.64 20.31 -24.97
C SER A 34 4.28 19.37 -23.81
N ALA A 35 4.09 19.94 -22.62
CA ALA A 35 3.68 19.19 -21.45
C ALA A 35 2.36 18.46 -21.77
N PRO A 36 2.22 17.16 -21.48
CA PRO A 36 0.89 16.59 -21.41
C PRO A 36 0.14 17.37 -20.33
N GLN A 37 -1.08 17.79 -20.66
CA GLN A 37 -1.94 18.52 -19.75
C GLN A 37 -2.01 17.80 -18.40
N PRO A 38 -2.15 18.52 -17.27
CA PRO A 38 -2.49 17.86 -16.02
C PRO A 38 -3.91 17.30 -16.21
N GLU A 39 -3.98 16.05 -16.66
CA GLU A 39 -5.14 15.22 -16.44
C GLU A 39 -5.34 15.24 -14.93
N THR A 40 -6.38 15.92 -14.47
CA THR A 40 -6.83 15.95 -13.08
C THR A 40 -7.41 14.59 -12.68
N GLN A 41 -6.69 13.51 -13.00
CA GLN A 41 -6.90 12.18 -12.46
C GLN A 41 -6.20 12.25 -11.10
N PRO A 42 -6.91 12.09 -9.97
CA PRO A 42 -6.24 12.02 -8.68
C PRO A 42 -5.20 10.89 -8.76
N ASP A 43 -3.94 11.20 -8.44
CA ASP A 43 -2.89 10.19 -8.45
C ASP A 43 -3.39 8.98 -7.66
N LYS A 44 -3.26 7.76 -8.20
CA LYS A 44 -3.68 6.53 -7.52
C LYS A 44 -3.06 6.36 -6.12
N TRP A 45 -1.97 7.09 -5.87
CA TRP A 45 -1.24 7.15 -4.62
C TRP A 45 -1.32 8.50 -3.92
N SER A 46 -2.30 9.33 -4.27
CA SER A 46 -2.66 10.50 -3.49
C SER A 46 -2.98 10.10 -2.06
N SER A 47 -2.65 10.96 -1.09
CA SER A 47 -2.91 10.68 0.32
C SER A 47 -4.41 10.42 0.59
N GLU A 48 -5.29 11.10 -0.14
CA GLU A 48 -6.75 10.89 -0.07
C GLU A 48 -7.17 9.52 -0.63
N ALA A 49 -6.69 9.14 -1.82
CA ALA A 49 -6.94 7.81 -2.40
C ALA A 49 -6.41 6.70 -1.49
N ILE A 50 -5.21 6.87 -0.90
CA ILE A 50 -4.67 5.92 0.09
C ILE A 50 -5.58 5.83 1.32
N ALA A 51 -6.08 6.96 1.81
CA ALA A 51 -6.96 7.00 2.98
C ALA A 51 -8.29 6.30 2.72
N GLU A 52 -8.90 6.50 1.55
CA GLU A 52 -10.13 5.82 1.16
C GLU A 52 -9.94 4.30 1.06
N ARG A 53 -8.90 3.84 0.37
CA ARG A 53 -8.55 2.41 0.27
C ARG A 53 -8.26 1.78 1.62
N SER A 54 -7.60 2.53 2.50
CA SER A 54 -7.28 2.09 3.86
C SER A 54 -8.54 1.85 4.70
N LYS A 55 -9.68 2.51 4.42
CA LYS A 55 -10.96 2.26 5.10
C LYS A 55 -11.57 0.91 4.71
N ALA A 56 -11.38 0.46 3.46
CA ALA A 56 -11.88 -0.83 2.98
C ALA A 56 -10.94 -2.01 3.31
N ARG A 57 -9.65 -1.74 3.58
CA ARG A 57 -8.63 -2.73 3.94
C ARG A 57 -9.04 -3.71 5.06
N PRO A 58 -9.64 -3.28 6.20
CA PRO A 58 -9.97 -4.20 7.29
C PRO A 58 -10.93 -5.32 6.88
N TRP A 59 -12.01 -4.96 6.18
CA TRP A 59 -13.00 -5.92 5.67
C TRP A 59 -12.40 -6.87 4.64
N ARG A 60 -11.65 -6.35 3.66
CA ARG A 60 -11.00 -7.18 2.64
C ARG A 60 -10.00 -8.16 3.27
N MET A 61 -9.23 -7.70 4.25
CA MET A 61 -8.29 -8.53 5.00
C MET A 61 -8.99 -9.63 5.80
N GLU A 62 -10.11 -9.32 6.47
CA GLU A 62 -10.92 -10.31 7.18
C GLU A 62 -11.47 -11.38 6.24
N LYS A 63 -12.04 -10.98 5.10
CA LYS A 63 -12.54 -11.92 4.09
C LYS A 63 -11.43 -12.82 3.54
N LEU A 64 -10.24 -12.27 3.27
CA LEU A 64 -9.06 -13.06 2.85
C LEU A 64 -8.61 -14.06 3.93
N LYS A 65 -8.64 -13.65 5.21
CA LYS A 65 -8.34 -14.55 6.34
C LYS A 65 -9.35 -15.70 6.42
N MET A 66 -10.64 -15.42 6.30
CA MET A 66 -11.69 -16.44 6.31
C MET A 66 -11.55 -17.39 5.12
N ALA A 67 -11.30 -16.87 3.92
CA ALA A 67 -11.01 -17.68 2.74
C ALA A 67 -9.82 -18.63 2.95
N GLY A 68 -8.74 -18.13 3.57
CA GLY A 68 -7.59 -18.96 3.93
C GLY A 68 -7.91 -20.04 4.98
N LEU A 69 -8.69 -19.69 6.00
CA LEU A 69 -9.08 -20.59 7.09
C LEU A 69 -9.99 -21.71 6.60
N PHE A 70 -11.02 -21.37 5.84
CA PHE A 70 -12.01 -22.32 5.31
C PHE A 70 -11.58 -22.96 3.99
N LYS A 71 -10.44 -22.55 3.42
CA LYS A 71 -9.98 -22.94 2.07
C LYS A 71 -11.02 -22.66 0.99
N GLU A 72 -11.97 -21.77 1.26
CA GLU A 72 -13.04 -21.38 0.35
C GLU A 72 -12.54 -20.31 -0.61
N ASN A 73 -12.80 -20.51 -1.90
CA ASN A 73 -12.37 -19.58 -2.94
C ASN A 73 -13.20 -18.28 -2.86
N PRO A 74 -12.60 -17.11 -2.60
CA PRO A 74 -13.36 -15.87 -2.46
C PRO A 74 -13.79 -15.24 -3.80
N GLY A 75 -13.44 -15.85 -4.93
CA GLY A 75 -13.73 -15.40 -6.28
C GLY A 75 -12.62 -14.57 -6.90
N PHE A 76 -12.41 -14.72 -8.22
CA PHE A 76 -11.36 -14.00 -8.94
C PHE A 76 -11.56 -12.48 -8.93
N ASP A 77 -12.79 -12.00 -9.14
CA ASP A 77 -13.09 -10.56 -9.18
C ASP A 77 -12.74 -9.87 -7.87
N PHE A 78 -13.07 -10.49 -6.74
CA PHE A 78 -12.70 -9.98 -5.41
C PHE A 78 -11.18 -9.93 -5.22
N LEU A 79 -10.47 -10.99 -5.62
CA LEU A 79 -9.02 -11.03 -5.52
C LEU A 79 -8.38 -9.97 -6.42
N MET A 80 -8.88 -9.78 -7.64
CA MET A 80 -8.39 -8.77 -8.58
C MET A 80 -8.64 -7.35 -8.07
N GLU A 81 -9.82 -7.07 -7.52
CA GLU A 81 -10.14 -5.78 -6.86
C GLU A 81 -9.13 -5.50 -5.75
N CYS A 82 -8.90 -6.46 -4.86
CA CYS A 82 -7.91 -6.33 -3.79
C CYS A 82 -6.48 -6.17 -4.33
N TRP A 83 -6.15 -6.87 -5.42
CA TRP A 83 -4.83 -6.87 -6.04
C TRP A 83 -4.46 -5.50 -6.62
N GLN A 84 -5.40 -4.86 -7.30
CA GLN A 84 -5.18 -3.54 -7.93
C GLN A 84 -5.16 -2.41 -6.92
N ASP A 85 -5.95 -2.54 -5.84
CA ASP A 85 -6.19 -1.44 -4.92
C ASP A 85 -5.08 -1.27 -3.87
N ASP A 86 -4.55 -2.37 -3.34
CA ASP A 86 -3.72 -2.33 -2.13
C ASP A 86 -2.51 -3.29 -2.18
N PRO A 87 -1.26 -2.78 -2.23
CA PRO A 87 -0.05 -3.59 -2.20
C PRO A 87 0.04 -4.52 -0.97
N ALA A 88 -0.55 -4.13 0.17
CA ALA A 88 -0.56 -4.98 1.36
C ALA A 88 -1.42 -6.24 1.15
N LEU A 89 -2.53 -6.12 0.42
CA LEU A 89 -3.41 -7.25 0.11
C LEU A 89 -2.76 -8.16 -0.95
N GLN A 90 -1.96 -7.63 -1.88
CA GLN A 90 -1.20 -8.46 -2.82
C GLN A 90 -0.32 -9.49 -2.12
N ILE A 91 0.35 -9.10 -1.03
CA ILE A 91 1.21 -10.01 -0.24
C ILE A 91 0.39 -11.18 0.32
N VAL A 92 -0.79 -10.87 0.86
CA VAL A 92 -1.70 -11.86 1.44
C VAL A 92 -2.24 -12.79 0.36
N ILE A 93 -2.68 -12.24 -0.77
CA ILE A 93 -3.21 -13.01 -1.90
C ILE A 93 -2.13 -13.94 -2.48
N LYS A 94 -0.89 -13.47 -2.64
CA LYS A 94 0.25 -14.32 -3.05
C LYS A 94 0.43 -15.51 -2.11
N GLY A 95 0.36 -15.27 -0.81
CA GLY A 95 0.40 -16.30 0.21
C GLY A 95 -0.74 -17.30 0.08
N LEU A 96 -1.98 -16.81 -0.08
CA LEU A 96 -3.16 -17.66 -0.21
C LEU A 96 -3.15 -18.51 -1.48
N VAL A 97 -2.83 -17.92 -2.64
CA VAL A 97 -2.74 -18.63 -3.92
C VAL A 97 -1.71 -19.75 -3.85
N ARG A 98 -0.56 -19.53 -3.21
CA ARG A 98 0.44 -20.58 -2.96
C ARG A 98 -0.08 -21.69 -2.04
N ASN A 99 -0.85 -21.32 -1.02
CA ASN A 99 -1.40 -22.26 -0.03
C ASN A 99 -2.69 -22.96 -0.47
N CYS A 100 -3.32 -22.48 -1.55
CA CYS A 100 -4.60 -22.96 -2.06
C CYS A 100 -4.55 -23.12 -3.60
N PRO A 101 -3.65 -23.99 -4.13
CA PRO A 101 -3.49 -24.16 -5.58
C PRO A 101 -4.76 -24.67 -6.27
N GLN A 102 -5.68 -25.30 -5.53
CA GLN A 102 -6.97 -25.75 -6.03
C GLN A 102 -7.90 -24.62 -6.48
N TRP A 103 -7.63 -23.37 -6.08
CA TRP A 103 -8.40 -22.21 -6.54
C TRP A 103 -8.17 -21.87 -8.01
N GLY A 104 -7.11 -22.43 -8.63
CA GLY A 104 -6.85 -22.23 -10.06
C GLY A 104 -6.42 -20.80 -10.38
N PHE A 105 -5.65 -20.17 -9.50
CA PHE A 105 -5.06 -18.85 -9.73
C PHE A 105 -3.54 -18.96 -9.60
N VAL A 106 -2.81 -18.11 -10.32
CA VAL A 106 -1.36 -18.00 -10.21
C VAL A 106 -0.93 -16.53 -10.31
N VAL A 107 0.27 -16.23 -9.82
CA VAL A 107 0.87 -14.89 -9.94
C VAL A 107 2.08 -14.99 -10.86
N VAL A 108 2.00 -14.31 -12.01
CA VAL A 108 3.04 -14.29 -13.05
C VAL A 108 3.41 -12.84 -13.32
N ASP A 109 4.69 -12.49 -13.26
CA ASP A 109 5.19 -11.12 -13.51
C ASP A 109 4.43 -10.02 -12.74
N GLY A 110 4.06 -10.30 -11.49
CA GLY A 110 3.32 -9.37 -10.64
C GLY A 110 1.83 -9.24 -10.96
N GLN A 111 1.28 -10.10 -11.82
CA GLN A 111 -0.13 -10.12 -12.20
C GLN A 111 -0.82 -11.38 -11.68
N LEU A 112 -2.02 -11.21 -11.12
CA LEU A 112 -2.89 -12.31 -10.73
C LEU A 112 -3.71 -12.78 -11.94
N ILE A 113 -3.59 -14.05 -12.32
CA ILE A 113 -4.31 -14.63 -13.47
C ILE A 113 -5.00 -15.94 -13.09
N LYS A 114 -6.05 -16.28 -13.83
CA LYS A 114 -6.69 -17.60 -13.74
C LYS A 114 -5.83 -18.63 -14.48
N TRP A 115 -5.59 -19.76 -13.83
CA TRP A 115 -4.88 -20.90 -14.39
C TRP A 115 -5.87 -21.96 -14.82
N GLU A 116 -5.94 -22.21 -16.12
CA GLU A 116 -6.74 -23.31 -16.66
C GLU A 116 -5.85 -24.56 -16.69
N ARG A 117 -6.31 -25.63 -16.04
CA ARG A 117 -5.63 -26.92 -16.09
C ARG A 117 -6.23 -27.66 -17.30
N GLU A 118 -5.45 -27.78 -18.38
CA GLU A 118 -5.76 -28.67 -19.51
C GLU A 118 -5.94 -30.13 -19.04
#